data_AF-A0A660LUH9-F1
#
_entry.id   AF-A0A660LUH9-F1
#
_cell.length_a   1.000
_cell.length_b   1.000
_cell.length_c   1.000
_cell.angle_alpha   90.00
_cell.angle_beta   90.00
_cell.angle_gamma   90.00
#
_symmetry.space_group_name_H-M   'P 1'
#
loop_
_entity.id
_entity.type
_entity.pdbx_description
1 polymer ?
#
loop_
_entity_poly.entity_id
_entity_poly.type
_entity_poly.pdbx_seq_one_letter_code
_entity_poly.pdbx_strand_id
1 'polypeptide(L)' 'YYKSNSVYAGLDAGMVRAASSGIKDKNTLAGYAIGLRGSIKAYNNLSYDISVSKPLYKPKSYETKSTNVNFIISYEF' A
#
# COMPACT_ATOMS: atom_id res chain seq x y z
N TYR A 1 9.09 13.04 25.44
CA TYR A 1 8.32 12.89 24.19
C TYR A 1 9.24 12.30 23.14
N TYR A 2 8.99 11.06 22.71
CA TYR A 2 9.72 10.45 21.61
C TYR A 2 8.88 10.60 20.35
N LYS A 3 9.44 11.28 19.35
CA LYS A 3 8.82 11.46 18.05
C LYS A 3 9.57 10.59 17.05
N SER A 4 8.94 9.53 16.56
CA SER A 4 9.50 8.71 15.49
C SER A 4 8.77 9.05 14.22
N ASN A 5 9.48 9.46 13.17
CA ASN A 5 8.89 9.72 11.86
C ASN A 5 9.83 9.11 10.82
N SER A 6 9.26 8.41 9.83
CA SER A 6 10.00 7.87 8.71
C SER A 6 9.22 8.04 7.42
N VAL A 7 9.98 8.21 6.35
CA VAL A 7 9.46 8.13 4.98
C VAL A 7 9.87 6.76 4.45
N TYR A 8 8.98 6.13 3.69
CA TYR A 8 9.23 4.84 3.06
C TYR A 8 8.79 4.84 1.60
N ALA A 9 9.43 3.97 0.82
CA ALA A 9 9.01 3.61 -0.53
C ALA A 9 8.90 2.08 -0.59
N GLY A 10 7.89 1.59 -1.29
CA GLY A 10 7.61 0.18 -1.46
C GLY A 10 7.39 -0.17 -2.92
N LEU A 11 7.83 -1.35 -3.30
CA LEU A 11 7.56 -1.98 -4.60
C LEU A 11 6.97 -3.36 -4.34
N ASP A 12 5.89 -3.70 -5.02
CA ASP A 12 5.24 -4.99 -4.92
C ASP A 12 4.89 -5.55 -6.30
N ALA A 13 4.84 -6.88 -6.38
CA ALA A 13 4.35 -7.58 -7.54
C ALA A 13 3.67 -8.88 -7.10
N GLY A 14 2.48 -9.14 -7.65
CA GLY A 14 1.68 -10.33 -7.37
C GLY A 14 1.10 -10.91 -8.66
N MET A 15 0.99 -12.23 -8.72
CA MET A 15 0.36 -12.94 -9.83
C MET A 15 -0.63 -13.97 -9.29
N VAL A 16 -1.84 -14.01 -9.86
CA VAL A 16 -2.85 -15.03 -9.55
C VAL A 16 -2.89 -16.08 -10.65
N ARG A 17 -2.78 -17.36 -10.28
CA ARG A 17 -2.92 -18.52 -11.18
C ARG A 17 -4.08 -19.40 -10.71
N ALA A 18 -4.99 -19.78 -11.61
CA ALA A 18 -6.05 -20.73 -11.32
C ALA A 18 -5.74 -22.08 -11.95
N ALA A 19 -6.02 -23.17 -11.22
CA ALA A 19 -5.71 -24.53 -11.66
C ALA A 19 -6.72 -25.11 -12.67
N SER A 20 -7.96 -24.59 -12.75
CA SER A 20 -9.01 -25.19 -13.60
C SER A 20 -9.81 -24.23 -14.49
N SER A 21 -9.51 -22.94 -14.53
CA SER A 21 -10.24 -21.99 -15.38
C SER A 21 -9.29 -21.24 -16.30
N GLY A 22 -9.70 -21.10 -17.56
CA GLY A 22 -8.94 -20.54 -18.68
C GLY A 22 -8.60 -19.05 -18.55
N ILE A 23 -7.85 -18.69 -17.51
CA ILE A 23 -7.15 -17.41 -17.39
C ILE A 23 -6.09 -17.41 -18.48
N LYS A 24 -6.46 -16.93 -19.67
CA LYS A 24 -5.61 -17.01 -20.85
C LYS A 24 -4.55 -15.92 -20.90
N ASP A 25 -4.69 -14.79 -20.21
CA ASP A 25 -3.69 -13.74 -20.35
C ASP A 25 -3.58 -12.82 -19.13
N LYS A 26 -2.36 -12.74 -18.60
CA LYS A 26 -1.79 -11.63 -17.80
C LYS A 26 -2.60 -11.30 -16.54
N ASN A 27 -2.44 -12.12 -15.50
CA ASN A 27 -2.96 -11.86 -14.14
C ASN A 27 -1.87 -11.39 -13.17
N THR A 28 -0.91 -10.62 -13.68
CA THR A 28 0.15 -10.03 -12.87
C THR A 28 -0.16 -8.56 -12.62
N LEU A 29 -0.01 -8.12 -11.38
CA LEU A 29 -0.09 -6.73 -10.97
C LEU A 29 1.23 -6.37 -10.31
N ALA A 30 1.78 -5.20 -10.65
CA ALA A 30 2.91 -4.63 -9.93
C ALA A 30 2.60 -3.19 -9.58
N GLY A 31 2.96 -2.79 -8.37
CA GLY A 31 2.68 -1.48 -7.80
C GLY A 31 3.90 -0.85 -7.16
N TYR A 32 3.80 0.46 -6.96
CA TYR A 32 4.68 1.18 -6.07
C TYR A 32 3.88 2.03 -5.10
N ALA A 33 4.44 2.27 -3.93
CA ALA A 33 3.90 3.14 -2.91
C ALA A 33 5.01 4.03 -2.33
N ILE A 34 4.65 5.25 -1.97
CA ILE A 34 5.46 6.13 -1.14
C ILE A 34 4.61 6.57 0.04
N GLY A 35 5.19 6.63 1.23
CA GLY A 35 4.45 6.96 2.43
C GLY A 35 5.29 7.56 3.53
N LEU A 36 4.58 8.14 4.49
CA LEU A 36 5.11 8.70 5.72
C LEU A 36 4.40 8.01 6.88
N ARG A 37 5.17 7.60 7.87
CA ARG A 37 4.62 7.03 9.10
C ARG A 37 5.31 7.65 10.29
N GLY A 38 4.61 7.64 11.43
CA GLY A 38 5.21 8.09 12.65
C GLY A 38 4.35 7.81 13.87
N SER A 39 4.93 8.08 15.02
CA SER A 39 4.23 8.03 16.29
C SER A 39 4.69 9.13 17.23
N ILE A 40 3.75 9.57 18.05
CA ILE A 40 3.94 10.58 19.08
C ILE A 40 3.63 9.89 20.40
N LYS A 41 4.68 9.66 21.20
CA LYS A 41 4.56 9.06 22.53
C LYS A 41 4.65 10.15 23.60
N ALA A 42 3.50 10.42 24.21
CA ALA A 42 3.32 11.35 25.31
C ALA A 42 2.90 10.58 26.57
N TYR A 43 1.60 10.51 26.85
CA TYR A 43 0.98 9.62 27.84
C TYR A 43 0.46 8.33 27.18
N ASN A 44 -0.11 8.50 25.99
CA ASN A 44 -0.60 7.43 25.12
C ASN A 44 0.24 7.41 23.84
N ASN A 45 0.09 6.37 23.03
CA ASN A 45 0.81 6.24 21.77
C ASN A 45 -0.15 6.49 20.61
N LEU A 46 -0.04 7.67 19.99
CA LEU A 46 -0.75 8.03 18.77
C LEU A 46 0.18 7.77 17.58
N SER A 47 -0.24 6.92 16.65
CA SER A 47 0.50 6.59 15.44
C SER A 47 -0.29 6.94 14.19
N TYR A 48 0.42 7.28 13.12
CA TYR A 48 -0.16 7.58 11.82
C TYR A 48 0.67 6.92 10.69
N ASP A 49 0.01 6.59 9.59
CA ASP A 49 0.62 6.18 8.32
C ASP A 49 -0.21 6.78 7.17
N ILE A 50 0.43 7.51 6.26
CA ILE A 50 -0.20 8.08 5.08
C ILE A 50 0.63 7.69 3.87
N SER A 51 0.01 7.16 2.83
CA SER A 51 0.70 6.74 1.61
C SER A 51 -0.09 6.99 0.34
N VAL A 52 0.65 7.12 -0.76
CA VAL A 52 0.11 7.23 -2.12
C VAL A 52 0.73 6.12 -2.96
N SER A 53 -0.09 5.39 -3.71
CA SER A 53 0.35 4.26 -4.52
C SER A 53 -0.25 4.29 -5.92
N LYS A 54 0.46 3.70 -6.87
CA LYS A 54 0.01 3.54 -8.26
C LYS A 54 0.47 2.20 -8.83
N PRO A 55 -0.28 1.61 -9.78
CA PRO A 55 0.19 0.45 -10.51
C PRO A 55 1.33 0.84 -11.46
N LEU A 56 2.45 0.10 -11.41
CA LEU A 56 3.51 0.10 -12.43
C LEU A 56 3.11 -0.75 -13.62
N TYR A 57 2.50 -1.91 -13.35
CA TYR A 57 2.03 -2.84 -14.36
C TYR A 57 0.62 -3.30 -14.00
N LYS A 58 -0.30 -3.14 -14.96
CA LYS A 58 -1.69 -3.58 -14.82
C LYS A 58 -2.19 -4.15 -16.16
N PRO A 59 -2.86 -5.31 -16.16
CA PRO A 59 -3.48 -5.87 -17.37
C PRO A 59 -4.62 -4.96 -17.87
N LYS A 60 -4.83 -4.91 -19.19
CA LYS A 60 -5.87 -4.06 -19.80
C LYS A 60 -7.29 -4.36 -19.32
N SER A 61 -7.52 -5.59 -18.85
CA SER A 61 -8.80 -6.05 -18.31
C SER A 61 -9.12 -5.50 -16.91
N TYR A 62 -8.16 -4.89 -16.21
CA TYR A 62 -8.38 -4.34 -14.87
C TYR A 62 -8.67 -2.83 -14.92
N GLU A 63 -9.92 -2.43 -14.77
CA GLU A 63 -10.33 -1.01 -14.68
C GLU A 63 -10.25 -0.45 -13.24
N THR A 64 -9.09 -0.52 -12.59
CA THR A 64 -8.89 0.15 -11.29
C THR A 64 -8.30 1.55 -11.44
N LYS A 65 -8.70 2.48 -10.56
CA LYS A 65 -8.13 3.84 -10.48
C LYS A 65 -6.59 3.77 -10.46
N SER A 66 -5.94 4.62 -11.26
CA SER A 66 -4.48 4.63 -11.43
C SER A 66 -3.73 5.22 -10.24
N THR A 67 -4.41 5.73 -9.22
CA THR A 67 -3.80 6.29 -8.02
C THR A 67 -4.67 6.00 -6.81
N ASN A 68 -4.06 5.50 -5.76
CA ASN A 68 -4.67 5.20 -4.48
C ASN A 68 -3.99 6.03 -3.39
N VAL A 69 -4.77 6.45 -2.40
CA VAL A 69 -4.29 7.15 -1.21
C VAL A 69 -4.80 6.36 -0.01
N ASN A 70 -3.89 6.04 0.91
CA ASN A 70 -4.19 5.30 2.13
C ASN A 70 -3.83 6.16 3.35
N PHE A 71 -4.66 6.09 4.38
CA PHE A 71 -4.40 6.73 5.67
C PHE A 71 -4.82 5.79 6.80
N ILE A 72 -3.97 5.67 7.80
CA ILE A 72 -4.21 4.88 9.02
C ILE A 72 -3.85 5.75 10.20
N ILE A 73 -4.74 5.81 11.19
CA ILE A 73 -4.50 6.45 12.48
C ILE A 73 -4.80 5.42 13.55
N SER A 74 -3.91 5.30 14.53
CA SER A 74 -4.04 4.34 15.63
C SER A 74 -3.74 5.02 16.95
N TYR A 75 -4.53 4.70 17.96
CA TYR A 75 -4.37 5.20 19.31
C TYR A 75 -4.35 4.03 20.28
N GLU A 76 -3.31 3.97 21.09
CA GLU A 76 -3.07 2.92 22.08
C GLU A 76 -3.23 3.52 23.48
N PHE A 77 -4.10 2.89 24.29
CA PHE A 77 -4.48 3.34 25.64
C PHE A 77 -3.60 2.70 26.72
#